data_AF-A0A536VZ70-F1
#
_entry.id   AF-A0A536VZ70-F1
#
_cell.length_a   1.000
_cell.length_b   1.000
_cell.length_c   1.000
_cell.angle_alpha   90.00
_cell.angle_beta   90.00
_cell.angle_gamma   90.00
#
_symmetry.space_group_name_H-M   'P 1'
#
loop_
_entity.id
_entity.type
_entity.pdbx_description
1 polymer ?
#
loop_
_entity_poly.entity_id
_entity_poly.type
_entity_poly.pdbx_seq_one_letter_code
_entity_poly.pdbx_strand_id
1 'polypeptide(L)'
;ELRSHEFLSRVRVTGAVRTPRSMPHRQGMTVLDAVLEAGGVNDFASPNRSRLYRKVKDKTEVFEIDLGDILKKGRLETNYPLKPGDVVTVPERLF
;
A
#
# COMPACT_ATOMS: atom_id res chain seq x y z
N GLU A 1 24.87 -14.52 4.34
CA GLU A 1 24.08 -14.08 3.17
C GLU A 1 22.56 -14.31 3.25
N LEU A 2 22.00 -14.72 4.39
CA LEU A 2 20.56 -15.02 4.55
C LEU A 2 19.63 -13.79 4.71
N ARG A 3 20.16 -12.56 4.78
CA ARG A 3 19.35 -11.35 5.05
C ARG A 3 18.71 -10.71 3.81
N SER A 4 19.12 -11.06 2.60
CA SER A 4 18.66 -10.37 1.37
C SER A 4 17.26 -10.80 0.93
N HIS A 5 16.90 -12.07 1.06
CA HIS A 5 15.58 -12.59 0.64
C HIS A 5 14.44 -12.09 1.55
N GLU A 6 14.73 -11.82 2.82
CA GLU A 6 13.76 -11.28 3.77
C GLU A 6 13.28 -9.87 3.41
N PHE A 7 14.09 -9.09 2.67
CA PHE A 7 13.71 -7.76 2.18
C PHE A 7 12.92 -7.81 0.86
N LEU A 8 13.07 -8.87 0.08
CA LEU A 8 12.42 -9.04 -1.23
C LEU A 8 10.95 -9.44 -1.07
N SER A 9 10.62 -10.26 -0.08
CA SER A 9 9.24 -10.71 0.20
C SER A 9 8.46 -9.76 1.12
N ARG A 10 8.62 -8.44 0.95
CA ARG A 10 7.92 -7.43 1.77
C ARG A 10 7.11 -6.48 0.93
N VAL A 11 6.02 -6.01 1.52
CA VAL A 11 5.27 -4.84 1.07
C VAL A 11 5.54 -3.67 2.01
N ARG A 12 5.40 -2.45 1.53
CA ARG A 12 5.63 -1.23 2.30
C ARG A 12 4.39 -0.34 2.23
N VAL A 13 3.99 0.21 3.36
CA VAL A 13 2.95 1.24 3.43
C VAL A 13 3.57 2.50 4.01
N THR A 14 3.45 3.62 3.30
CA THR A 14 4.11 4.88 3.62
C THR A 14 3.15 6.07 3.53
N GLY A 15 3.61 7.23 4.04
CA GLY A 15 2.85 8.47 4.04
C GLY A 15 1.86 8.56 5.20
N ALA A 16 0.68 9.12 4.92
CA ALA A 16 -0.37 9.49 5.87
C ALA A 16 -1.17 8.29 6.42
N VAL A 17 -0.48 7.30 6.94
CA VAL A 17 -1.04 6.18 7.71
C VAL A 17 -0.66 6.31 9.18
N ARG A 18 -1.36 5.61 10.08
CA ARG A 18 -1.06 5.67 11.52
C ARG A 18 0.33 5.12 11.84
N THR A 19 0.74 4.05 11.18
CA THR A 19 2.04 3.42 11.40
C THR A 19 2.67 3.01 10.08
N PRO A 20 3.45 3.91 9.44
CA PRO A 20 4.22 3.55 8.26
C PRO A 20 5.15 2.38 8.57
N ARG A 21 5.09 1.32 7.76
CA ARG A 21 5.88 0.12 8.01
C ARG A 21 6.13 -0.68 6.75
N SER A 22 7.21 -1.45 6.80
CA SER A 22 7.39 -2.58 5.91
C SER A 22 6.89 -3.84 6.61
N MET A 23 6.21 -4.74 5.90
CA MET A 23 5.65 -5.97 6.46
C MET A 23 5.88 -7.16 5.51
N PRO A 24 6.01 -8.40 6.02
CA PRO A 24 6.10 -9.59 5.18
C PRO A 24 4.87 -9.72 4.28
N HIS A 25 5.09 -10.01 3.01
CA HIS A 25 4.01 -10.32 2.07
C HIS A 25 3.38 -11.67 2.43
N ARG A 26 2.06 -11.76 2.30
CA ARG A 26 1.28 -12.99 2.48
C ARG A 26 0.46 -13.25 1.22
N GLN A 27 0.30 -14.51 0.85
CA GLN A 27 -0.54 -14.86 -0.30
C GLN A 27 -1.98 -14.38 -0.07
N GLY A 28 -2.58 -13.77 -1.09
CA GLY A 28 -3.93 -13.20 -1.01
C GLY A 28 -4.00 -11.78 -0.45
N MET A 29 -2.89 -11.23 0.07
CA MET A 29 -2.85 -9.89 0.65
C MET A 29 -3.18 -8.80 -0.39
N THR A 30 -4.05 -7.86 -0.03
CA THR A 30 -4.44 -6.72 -0.86
C THR A 30 -4.00 -5.38 -0.29
N VAL A 31 -4.24 -4.29 -1.03
CA VAL A 31 -4.03 -2.92 -0.55
C VAL A 31 -4.76 -2.67 0.78
N LEU A 32 -6.01 -3.09 0.88
CA LEU A 32 -6.81 -2.97 2.10
C LEU A 32 -6.11 -3.63 3.29
N ASP A 33 -5.66 -4.89 3.15
CA ASP A 33 -4.98 -5.62 4.22
C ASP A 33 -3.73 -4.88 4.70
N ALA A 34 -2.92 -4.39 3.77
CA ALA A 34 -1.69 -3.67 4.10
C ALA A 34 -1.97 -2.35 4.83
N VAL A 35 -3.00 -1.61 4.41
CA VAL A 35 -3.38 -0.35 5.06
C VAL A 35 -3.95 -0.61 6.46
N LEU A 36 -4.75 -1.68 6.65
CA LEU A 36 -5.24 -2.07 7.98
C LEU A 36 -4.09 -2.50 8.91
N GLU A 37 -3.11 -3.25 8.39
CA GLU A 37 -1.91 -3.62 9.16
C GLU A 37 -1.02 -2.41 9.52
N ALA A 38 -1.12 -1.32 8.76
CA ALA A 38 -0.51 -0.02 9.06
C ALA A 38 -1.36 0.86 10.00
N GLY A 39 -2.45 0.34 10.57
CA GLY A 39 -3.35 1.04 11.48
C GLY A 39 -4.35 1.97 10.79
N GLY A 40 -4.56 1.81 9.48
CA GLY A 40 -5.41 2.68 8.68
C GLY A 40 -4.78 4.04 8.38
N VAL A 41 -5.54 4.88 7.67
CA VAL A 41 -5.13 6.25 7.35
C VAL A 41 -5.22 7.16 8.58
N ASN A 42 -4.39 8.20 8.64
CA ASN A 42 -4.49 9.24 9.67
C ASN A 42 -5.45 10.37 9.24
N ASP A 43 -5.69 11.34 10.12
CA ASP A 43 -6.68 12.40 9.90
C ASP A 43 -6.29 13.37 8.78
N PHE A 44 -5.00 13.45 8.43
CA PHE A 44 -4.46 14.34 7.40
C PHE A 44 -4.38 13.68 6.01
N ALA A 45 -4.70 12.41 5.91
CA ALA A 45 -4.59 11.65 4.67
C ALA A 45 -5.53 12.15 3.55
N SER A 46 -5.10 11.98 2.29
CA SER A 46 -5.93 12.08 1.11
C SER A 46 -6.07 10.69 0.46
N PRO A 47 -6.98 9.83 0.95
CA PRO A 47 -6.95 8.40 0.64
C PRO A 47 -7.16 8.08 -0.83
N ASN A 48 -8.05 8.77 -1.54
CA ASN A 48 -8.29 8.51 -2.97
C ASN A 48 -7.18 9.04 -3.90
N ARG A 49 -6.12 9.63 -3.33
CA ARG A 49 -4.89 9.94 -4.08
C ARG A 49 -3.79 8.92 -3.81
N SER A 50 -4.12 7.82 -3.15
CA SER A 50 -3.15 6.77 -2.83
C SER A 50 -2.70 6.07 -4.10
N ARG A 51 -1.45 5.61 -4.08
CA ARG A 51 -0.83 4.94 -5.21
C ARG A 51 -0.13 3.66 -4.78
N LEU A 52 -0.26 2.63 -5.61
CA LEU A 52 0.54 1.43 -5.55
C LEU A 52 1.66 1.54 -6.58
N TYR A 53 2.90 1.41 -6.14
CA TYR A 53 4.09 1.33 -6.97
C TYR A 53 4.58 -0.11 -7.01
N ARG A 54 4.68 -0.66 -8.21
CA ARG A 54 5.12 -2.04 -8.45
C ARG A 54 6.26 -2.06 -9.45
N LYS A 55 7.38 -2.69 -9.08
CA LYS A 55 8.47 -2.91 -10.01
C LYS A 55 8.16 -4.11 -10.91
N VAL A 56 8.13 -3.90 -12.21
CA VAL A 56 7.97 -4.94 -13.24
C VAL A 56 9.16 -4.85 -14.19
N LYS A 57 10.05 -5.84 -14.12
CA LYS A 57 11.36 -5.82 -14.79
C LYS A 57 12.14 -4.55 -14.39
N ASP A 58 12.49 -3.70 -15.36
CA ASP A 58 13.24 -2.46 -15.15
C ASP A 58 12.36 -1.21 -15.10
N LYS A 59 11.03 -1.37 -15.00
CA LYS A 59 10.08 -0.26 -14.93
C LYS A 59 9.28 -0.30 -13.63
N THR A 60 8.83 0.87 -13.20
CA THR A 60 7.88 1.01 -12.09
C THR A 60 6.51 1.32 -12.68
N GLU A 61 5.57 0.40 -12.50
CA GLU A 61 4.15 0.62 -12.78
C GLU A 61 3.50 1.31 -11.58
N VAL A 62 2.57 2.22 -11.86
CA VAL A 62 1.86 3.00 -10.84
C VAL A 62 0.37 2.79 -11.04
N PHE A 63 -0.31 2.38 -9.97
CA PHE A 63 -1.76 2.16 -9.96
C PHE A 63 -2.40 3.15 -9.00
N GLU A 64 -3.47 3.80 -9.44
CA GLU A 64 -4.27 4.68 -8.60
C GLU A 64 -5.20 3.86 -7.71
N ILE A 65 -5.36 4.27 -6.46
CA ILE A 65 -6.17 3.58 -5.47
C ILE A 65 -7.20 4.54 -4.90
N ASP A 66 -8.47 4.21 -5.06
CA ASP A 66 -9.59 4.87 -4.41
C ASP A 66 -9.74 4.40 -2.96
N LEU A 67 -8.67 4.54 -2.16
CA LEU A 67 -8.56 3.92 -0.84
C LEU A 67 -9.67 4.37 0.11
N GLY A 68 -10.12 5.61 0.01
CA GLY A 68 -11.23 6.13 0.80
C GLY A 68 -12.56 5.51 0.41
N ASP A 69 -12.76 5.17 -0.87
CA ASP A 69 -13.95 4.46 -1.33
C ASP A 69 -13.93 2.98 -0.91
N ILE A 70 -12.76 2.34 -0.95
CA ILE A 70 -12.55 1.00 -0.38
C ILE A 70 -12.94 1.00 1.10
N LEU A 71 -12.35 1.90 1.90
CA LEU A 71 -12.51 1.93 3.36
C LEU A 71 -13.92 2.33 3.82
N LYS A 72 -14.58 3.26 3.09
CA LYS A 72 -15.85 3.86 3.57
C LYS A 72 -17.08 3.33 2.85
N LYS A 73 -16.95 2.90 1.59
CA LYS A 73 -18.07 2.54 0.73
C LYS A 73 -18.05 1.06 0.32
N GLY A 74 -16.99 0.32 0.66
CA GLY A 74 -16.83 -1.07 0.25
C GLY A 74 -16.64 -1.24 -1.27
N ARG A 75 -16.21 -0.18 -1.96
CA ARG A 75 -15.94 -0.19 -3.40
C ARG A 75 -14.53 -0.73 -3.65
N LEU A 76 -14.43 -2.01 -4.04
CA LEU A 76 -13.18 -2.79 -4.08
C LEU A 76 -12.49 -2.79 -5.45
N GLU A 77 -12.94 -2.00 -6.41
CA GLU A 77 -12.47 -2.00 -7.80
C GLU A 77 -10.96 -1.74 -7.91
N THR A 78 -10.41 -0.92 -7.01
CA THR A 78 -8.98 -0.59 -6.93
C THR A 78 -8.27 -1.26 -5.74
N ASN A 79 -8.89 -2.27 -5.11
CA ASN A 79 -8.28 -3.06 -4.04
C ASN A 79 -7.35 -4.14 -4.61
N TYR A 80 -6.23 -3.72 -5.20
CA TYR A 80 -5.33 -4.62 -5.91
C TYR A 80 -4.70 -5.69 -4.99
N PRO A 81 -4.51 -6.92 -5.48
CA PRO A 81 -3.65 -7.89 -4.81
C PRO A 81 -2.21 -7.39 -4.84
N LEU A 82 -1.53 -7.48 -3.70
CA LEU A 82 -0.15 -7.06 -3.54
C LEU A 82 0.82 -8.18 -3.91
N LYS A 83 2.01 -7.76 -4.33
CA LYS A 83 3.15 -8.61 -4.68
C LYS A 83 4.36 -8.23 -3.83
N PRO A 84 5.31 -9.16 -3.62
CA PRO A 84 6.63 -8.85 -3.08
C PRO A 84 7.26 -7.61 -3.74
N GLY A 85 7.73 -6.67 -2.92
CA GLY A 85 8.36 -5.43 -3.37
C GLY A 85 7.40 -4.24 -3.56
N ASP A 86 6.09 -4.45 -3.51
CA ASP A 86 5.11 -3.37 -3.67
C ASP A 86 5.22 -2.29 -2.59
N VAL A 87 4.95 -1.04 -2.99
CA VAL A 87 4.86 0.11 -2.09
C VAL A 87 3.52 0.79 -2.27
N VAL A 88 2.74 0.89 -1.20
CA VAL A 88 1.50 1.66 -1.12
C VAL A 88 1.79 2.98 -0.42
N THR A 89 1.56 4.09 -1.10
CA THR A 89 1.75 5.43 -0.53
C THR A 89 0.40 6.10 -0.37
N VAL A 90 0.13 6.62 0.83
CA VAL A 90 -1.04 7.45 1.13
C VAL A 90 -0.56 8.89 1.29
N PRO A 91 -0.89 9.83 0.39
CA PRO A 91 -0.45 11.21 0.52
C PRO A 91 -1.25 11.96 1.59
N GLU A 92 -0.70 13.05 2.11
CA GLU A 92 -1.43 14.03 2.92
C GLU A 92 -2.30 14.94 2.03
N ARG A 93 -3.30 15.61 2.62
CA ARG A 93 -3.99 16.73 1.97
C ARG A 93 -3.01 17.91 1.87
N LEU A 94 -2.97 18.56 0.71
CA LEU A 94 -2.26 19.84 0.60
C LEU A 94 -3.20 20.88 1.20
N PHE A 95 -2.70 21.68 2.14
CA PHE A 95 -3.41 22.79 2.76
C PHE A 95 -3.36 24.03 1.87
#